data_AF-A0A1G9Q1I7-F1
#
_entry.id   AF-A0A1G9Q1I7-F1
#
_cell.length_a   1.000
_cell.length_b   1.000
_cell.length_c   1.000
_cell.angle_alpha   90.00
_cell.angle_beta   90.00
_cell.angle_gamma   90.00
#
_symmetry.space_group_name_H-M   'P 1'
#
loop_
_entity.id
_entity.type
_entity.pdbx_description
1 polymer ?
#
loop_
_entity_poly.entity_id
_entity_poly.type
_entity_poly.pdbx_seq_one_letter_code
_entity_poly.pdbx_strand_id
1 'polypeptide(L)'
;MKNTLGTHLIIDFYNCKTTFQEPEELEPLVERAFELAEAPLDGINFYHVDDELTCIAVSENSHICIHFYPQLLYAAVDIYSFNINLKASSIMSALKVNLHSDRIKATSVRRGDFGSIRDMRPKHKSKITTIRRVKNTGAKIKRTSSKMFTIIRHPKQSTRARRIKSSQKDTIQ
;
A
#
# COMPACT_ATOMS: atom_id res chain seq x y z
N MET A 1 -22.11 5.37 15.49
CA MET A 1 -21.09 6.41 15.79
C MET A 1 -19.70 5.78 15.70
N LYS A 2 -18.69 6.47 15.17
CA LYS A 2 -17.32 5.91 15.12
C LYS A 2 -16.72 5.98 16.52
N ASN A 3 -16.65 4.85 17.23
CA ASN A 3 -16.12 4.74 18.58
C ASN A 3 -14.58 4.66 18.61
N THR A 4 -13.90 5.42 17.75
CA THR A 4 -12.45 5.33 17.55
C THR A 4 -11.85 6.72 17.61
N LEU A 5 -10.91 6.92 18.52
CA LEU A 5 -10.29 8.22 18.74
C LEU A 5 -9.19 8.54 17.73
N GLY A 6 -8.59 7.52 17.10
CA GLY A 6 -7.51 7.73 16.12
C GLY A 6 -7.52 6.76 14.94
N THR A 7 -6.67 7.06 13.96
CA THR A 7 -6.43 6.24 12.77
C THR A 7 -4.94 6.13 12.53
N HIS A 8 -4.47 4.92 12.23
CA HIS A 8 -3.12 4.67 11.74
C HIS A 8 -3.21 4.09 10.33
N LEU A 9 -2.62 4.77 9.36
CA LEU A 9 -2.46 4.27 7.99
C LEU A 9 -1.04 3.74 7.82
N ILE A 10 -0.94 2.49 7.41
CA ILE A 10 0.32 1.81 7.08
C ILE A 10 0.32 1.61 5.57
N ILE A 11 1.30 2.15 4.86
CA ILE A 11 1.27 2.30 3.40
C ILE A 11 2.59 1.84 2.79
N ASP A 12 2.49 0.90 1.85
CA ASP A 12 3.58 0.48 0.99
C ASP A 12 3.44 1.16 -0.39
N PHE A 13 4.48 1.88 -0.81
CA PHE A 13 4.63 2.41 -2.17
C PHE A 13 5.67 1.59 -2.94
N TYR A 14 5.32 1.14 -4.14
CA TYR A 14 6.19 0.27 -4.96
C TYR A 14 6.50 0.88 -6.34
N ASN A 15 7.71 0.62 -6.83
CA ASN A 15 8.25 1.19 -8.07
C ASN A 15 8.15 2.73 -8.03
N CYS A 16 8.64 3.31 -6.94
CA CYS A 16 8.87 4.75 -6.83
C CYS A 16 9.92 5.14 -7.87
N LYS A 17 9.68 6.19 -8.65
CA LYS A 17 10.61 6.64 -9.70
C LYS A 17 11.40 7.87 -9.30
N THR A 18 10.97 8.52 -8.22
CA THR A 18 11.74 9.56 -7.56
C THR A 18 12.99 8.93 -6.95
N THR A 19 14.12 9.61 -7.10
CA THR A 19 15.39 9.21 -6.50
C THR A 19 15.78 10.28 -5.49
N PHE A 20 15.99 9.87 -4.24
CA PHE A 20 16.55 10.69 -3.18
C PHE A 20 17.94 10.15 -2.86
N GLN A 21 18.88 11.04 -2.59
CA GLN A 21 20.24 10.74 -2.15
C GLN A 21 20.39 10.99 -0.65
N GLU A 22 19.75 12.05 -0.15
CA GLU A 22 19.79 12.44 1.25
C GLU A 22 18.39 12.39 1.89
N PRO A 23 18.29 12.07 3.19
CA PRO A 23 17.00 11.92 3.86
C PRO A 23 16.22 13.25 3.98
N GLU A 24 16.89 14.40 3.98
CA GLU A 24 16.28 15.73 3.98
C GLU A 24 15.40 15.97 2.74
N GLU A 25 15.66 15.27 1.63
CA GLU A 25 14.83 15.34 0.43
C GLU A 25 13.40 14.76 0.64
N LEU A 26 13.17 14.06 1.75
CA LEU A 26 11.86 13.57 2.17
C LEU A 26 11.02 14.65 2.86
N GLU A 27 11.61 15.77 3.27
CA GLU A 27 10.91 16.87 3.98
C GLU A 27 9.65 17.37 3.25
N PRO A 28 9.67 17.65 1.93
CA PRO A 28 8.49 18.16 1.24
C PRO A 28 7.32 17.16 1.22
N LEU A 29 7.60 15.86 1.40
CA LEU A 29 6.57 14.81 1.44
C LEU A 29 5.80 14.86 2.75
N VAL A 30 6.49 15.08 3.87
CA VAL A 30 5.86 15.17 5.19
C VAL A 30 5.19 16.53 5.39
N GLU A 31 5.79 17.63 4.95
CA GLU A 31 5.17 18.97 4.98
C GLU A 31 3.83 18.96 4.25
N ARG A 32 3.81 18.44 3.01
CA ARG A 32 2.58 18.35 2.22
C ARG A 32 1.53 17.46 2.87
N ALA A 33 1.95 16.40 3.57
CA ALA A 33 1.03 15.50 4.25
C ALA A 33 0.40 16.15 5.49
N PHE A 34 1.17 16.92 6.27
CA PHE A 34 0.68 17.69 7.41
C PHE A 34 -0.21 18.85 6.99
N GLU A 35 0.13 19.56 5.91
CA GLU A 35 -0.73 20.59 5.29
C GLU A 35 -2.10 20.02 4.93
N LEU A 36 -2.14 18.84 4.29
CA LEU A 36 -3.39 18.16 3.92
C LEU A 36 -4.16 17.61 5.13
N ALA A 37 -3.48 17.40 6.26
CA ALA A 37 -4.07 16.98 7.52
C ALA A 37 -4.53 18.15 8.39
N GLU A 38 -4.28 19.40 7.96
CA GLU A 38 -4.59 20.62 8.72
C GLU A 38 -3.95 20.60 10.12
N ALA A 39 -2.72 20.09 10.21
CA ALA A 39 -1.95 19.98 11.45
C ALA A 39 -0.57 20.65 11.28
N PRO A 40 -0.05 21.36 12.31
CA PRO A 40 1.27 22.00 12.25
C PRO A 40 2.39 20.95 12.22
N LEU A 41 3.54 21.28 11.63
CA LEU A 41 4.75 20.46 11.75
C LEU A 41 5.55 20.96 12.97
N ASP A 42 5.55 20.19 14.06
CA ASP A 42 6.20 20.60 15.32
C ASP A 42 7.66 20.17 15.39
N GLY A 43 8.03 19.10 14.68
CA GLY A 43 9.40 18.62 14.63
C GLY A 43 9.62 17.60 13.53
N ILE A 44 10.84 17.55 13.01
CA ILE A 44 11.26 16.65 11.95
C ILE A 44 12.71 16.20 12.19
N ASN A 45 12.94 14.90 12.08
CA ASN A 45 14.27 14.30 12.18
C ASN A 45 14.51 13.39 10.98
N PHE A 46 15.76 13.36 10.54
CA PHE A 46 16.24 12.58 9.41
C PHE A 46 17.31 11.60 9.86
N TYR A 47 17.32 10.42 9.25
CA TYR A 47 18.35 9.41 9.48
C TYR A 47 18.73 8.77 8.14
N HIS A 48 20.03 8.56 7.95
CA HIS A 48 20.58 7.82 6.82
C HIS A 48 21.35 6.63 7.40
N VAL A 49 20.87 5.41 7.17
CA VAL A 49 21.51 4.18 7.66
C VAL A 49 21.65 3.21 6.50
N ASP A 50 22.88 2.86 6.15
CA ASP A 50 23.20 2.06 4.96
C ASP A 50 22.52 2.62 3.69
N ASP A 51 21.63 1.85 3.06
CA ASP A 51 20.86 2.24 1.88
C ASP A 51 19.43 2.74 2.22
N GLU A 52 19.16 3.07 3.47
CA GLU A 52 17.85 3.51 3.96
C GLU A 52 17.84 5.00 4.31
N LEU A 53 16.93 5.74 3.68
CA LEU A 53 16.64 7.14 4.00
C LEU A 53 15.37 7.19 4.84
N THR A 54 15.48 7.68 6.07
CA THR A 54 14.37 7.75 7.01
C THR A 54 14.04 9.20 7.38
N CYS A 55 12.76 9.52 7.40
CA CYS A 55 12.23 10.78 7.91
C CYS A 55 11.11 10.49 8.91
N ILE A 56 11.20 11.07 10.11
CA ILE A 56 10.11 11.06 11.09
C ILE A 56 9.72 12.49 11.42
N ALA A 57 8.45 12.79 11.27
CA ALA A 57 7.88 14.11 11.51
C ALA A 57 6.70 13.99 12.46
N VAL A 58 6.60 14.94 13.40
CA VAL A 58 5.63 14.91 14.49
C VAL A 58 4.83 16.21 14.55
N SER A 59 3.61 16.06 15.05
CA SER A 59 2.69 17.14 15.39
C SER A 59 1.94 16.73 16.66
N GLU A 60 1.24 17.67 17.28
CA GLU A 60 0.30 17.33 18.35
C GLU A 60 -0.65 16.19 17.91
N ASN A 61 -0.61 15.07 18.64
CA ASN A 61 -1.46 13.89 18.39
C ASN A 61 -1.31 13.22 17.01
N SER A 62 -0.21 13.47 16.28
CA SER A 62 0.02 12.92 14.94
C SER A 62 1.50 12.67 14.67
N HIS A 63 1.80 11.68 13.83
CA HIS A 63 3.15 11.50 13.29
C HIS A 63 3.11 10.89 11.90
N ILE A 64 4.17 11.18 11.14
CA ILE A 64 4.44 10.58 9.85
C ILE A 64 5.86 10.01 9.89
N CYS A 65 6.00 8.73 9.56
CA CYS A 65 7.30 8.09 9.38
C CYS A 65 7.41 7.60 7.95
N ILE A 66 8.54 7.89 7.29
CA ILE A 66 8.86 7.44 5.94
C ILE A 66 10.20 6.71 6.00
N HIS A 67 10.20 5.46 5.59
CA HIS A 67 11.40 4.70 5.27
C HIS A 67 11.47 4.52 3.76
N PHE A 68 12.49 5.10 3.13
CA PHE A 68 12.71 5.02 1.70
C PHE A 68 13.95 4.18 1.38
N TYR A 69 13.79 3.24 0.45
CA TYR A 69 14.82 2.32 0.02
C TYR A 69 15.07 2.54 -1.48
N PRO A 70 16.05 3.40 -1.87
CA PRO A 70 16.30 3.76 -3.25
C PRO A 70 16.55 2.53 -4.15
N GLN A 71 17.38 1.58 -3.70
CA GLN A 71 17.70 0.37 -4.48
C GLN A 71 16.48 -0.52 -4.76
N LEU A 72 15.51 -0.52 -3.85
CA LEU A 72 14.28 -1.31 -3.98
C LEU A 72 13.15 -0.55 -4.70
N LEU A 73 13.35 0.73 -5.02
CA LEU A 73 12.32 1.63 -5.54
C LEU A 73 11.04 1.57 -4.67
N TYR A 74 11.24 1.59 -3.35
CA TYR A 74 10.23 1.25 -2.34
C TYR A 74 10.19 2.29 -1.22
N ALA A 75 8.99 2.60 -0.73
CA ALA A 75 8.80 3.39 0.47
C ALA A 75 7.77 2.74 1.40
N ALA A 76 8.11 2.59 2.68
CA ALA A 76 7.16 2.28 3.74
C ALA A 76 6.79 3.59 4.46
N VAL A 77 5.50 3.87 4.56
CA VAL A 77 4.99 5.11 5.16
C VAL A 77 3.93 4.82 6.20
N ASP A 78 4.13 5.35 7.40
CA ASP A 78 3.20 5.28 8.52
C ASP A 78 2.64 6.67 8.79
N ILE A 79 1.32 6.79 8.89
CA ILE A 79 0.62 8.04 9.22
C ILE A 79 -0.33 7.77 10.37
N TYR A 80 0.05 8.22 11.55
CA TYR A 80 -0.76 8.14 12.76
C TYR A 80 -1.45 9.48 13.02
N SER A 81 -2.69 9.40 13.49
CA SER A 81 -3.47 10.56 13.89
C SER A 81 -4.41 10.18 15.03
N PHE A 82 -4.60 11.10 15.97
CA PHE A 82 -5.54 10.97 17.07
C PHE A 82 -6.32 12.28 17.21
N ASN A 83 -7.66 12.18 17.23
CA ASN A 83 -8.60 13.30 17.19
C ASN A 83 -8.43 14.27 15.99
N ILE A 84 -7.72 13.84 14.93
CA ILE A 84 -7.51 14.60 13.69
C ILE A 84 -8.25 13.91 12.55
N ASN A 85 -8.97 14.68 11.73
CA ASN A 85 -9.69 14.14 10.58
C ASN A 85 -8.76 13.92 9.39
N LEU A 86 -8.05 12.79 9.41
CA LEU A 86 -7.11 12.44 8.36
C LEU A 86 -7.81 12.18 7.01
N LYS A 87 -7.57 13.06 6.03
CA LYS A 87 -8.00 12.89 4.63
C LYS A 87 -7.13 11.85 3.92
N ALA A 88 -7.18 10.59 4.38
CA ALA A 88 -6.36 9.46 3.95
C ALA A 88 -6.21 9.34 2.42
N SER A 89 -7.31 9.50 1.67
CA SER A 89 -7.26 9.38 0.21
C SER A 89 -6.43 10.48 -0.44
N SER A 90 -6.50 11.71 0.09
CA SER A 90 -5.79 12.88 -0.42
C SER A 90 -4.29 12.75 -0.13
N ILE A 91 -3.93 12.43 1.12
CA ILE A 91 -2.53 12.24 1.52
C ILE A 91 -1.88 11.10 0.73
N MET A 92 -2.54 9.93 0.64
CA MET A 92 -2.06 8.83 -0.18
C MET A 92 -1.89 9.21 -1.65
N SER A 93 -2.77 10.04 -2.20
CA SER A 93 -2.67 10.49 -3.59
C SER A 93 -1.51 11.49 -3.77
N ALA A 94 -1.31 12.40 -2.84
CA ALA A 94 -0.19 13.36 -2.87
C ALA A 94 1.16 12.63 -2.78
N LEU A 95 1.33 11.75 -1.78
CA LEU A 95 2.54 10.93 -1.64
C LEU A 95 2.78 10.05 -2.87
N LYS A 96 1.73 9.50 -3.48
CA LYS A 96 1.86 8.73 -4.73
C LYS A 96 2.51 9.53 -5.84
N VAL A 97 2.05 10.78 -6.01
CA VAL A 97 2.50 11.67 -7.06
C VAL A 97 3.94 12.06 -6.80
N ASN A 98 4.26 12.50 -5.57
CA ASN A 98 5.61 12.91 -5.18
C ASN A 98 6.64 11.78 -5.26
N LEU A 99 6.26 10.55 -4.92
CA LEU A 99 7.12 9.36 -5.05
C LEU A 99 7.11 8.77 -6.47
N HIS A 100 6.28 9.29 -7.38
CA HIS A 100 6.03 8.73 -8.70
C HIS A 100 5.72 7.21 -8.68
N SER A 101 5.01 6.78 -7.63
CA SER A 101 4.78 5.35 -7.37
C SER A 101 3.71 4.76 -8.28
N ASP A 102 4.00 3.60 -8.84
CA ASP A 102 3.09 2.85 -9.71
C ASP A 102 1.97 2.14 -8.95
N ARG A 103 2.25 1.69 -7.73
CA ARG A 103 1.36 0.84 -6.94
C ARG A 103 1.45 1.19 -5.47
N ILE A 104 0.27 1.29 -4.86
CA ILE A 104 0.11 1.49 -3.42
C ILE A 104 -0.66 0.32 -2.83
N LYS A 105 -0.20 -0.16 -1.69
CA LYS A 105 -0.93 -1.04 -0.79
C LYS A 105 -1.06 -0.32 0.55
N ALA A 106 -2.28 -0.14 1.05
CA ALA A 106 -2.50 0.59 2.28
C ALA A 106 -3.44 -0.18 3.19
N THR A 107 -3.17 -0.06 4.48
CA THR A 107 -3.89 -0.73 5.54
C THR A 107 -4.24 0.29 6.60
N SER A 108 -5.52 0.41 6.93
CA SER A 108 -6.00 1.32 7.96
C SER A 108 -6.35 0.54 9.23
N VAL A 109 -5.74 0.96 10.34
CA VAL A 109 -5.97 0.44 11.69
C VAL A 109 -6.64 1.54 12.52
N ARG A 110 -7.69 1.18 13.26
CA ARG A 110 -8.38 2.08 14.19
C ARG A 110 -7.60 2.10 15.51
N ARG A 111 -7.42 3.29 16.09
CA ARG A 111 -6.71 3.50 17.36
C ARG A 111 -7.69 3.99 18.41
N GLY A 112 -7.58 3.48 19.64
CA GLY A 112 -8.51 3.80 20.73
C GLY A 112 -9.95 3.38 20.44
N ASP A 113 -10.17 2.11 20.07
CA ASP A 113 -11.50 1.51 19.93
C ASP A 113 -11.95 0.93 21.28
N PHE A 114 -12.81 1.66 22.00
CA PHE A 114 -13.20 1.34 23.39
C PHE A 114 -14.56 0.65 23.51
N GLY A 115 -15.13 0.13 22.41
CA GLY A 115 -16.50 -0.42 22.47
C GLY A 115 -16.81 -1.49 21.43
N SER A 116 -15.88 -1.82 20.55
CA SER A 116 -15.98 -3.04 19.76
C SER A 116 -14.73 -3.88 20.00
N ILE A 117 -14.86 -4.96 20.77
CA ILE A 117 -13.87 -6.06 20.78
C ILE A 117 -13.98 -6.78 19.44
N ARG A 118 -13.71 -6.07 18.35
CA ARG A 118 -13.28 -6.67 17.11
C ARG A 118 -11.78 -6.59 17.20
N ASP A 119 -11.12 -7.74 17.05
CA ASP A 119 -9.69 -7.80 16.75
C ASP A 119 -9.33 -6.69 15.73
N MET A 120 -8.10 -6.16 15.77
CA MET A 120 -7.60 -5.04 14.96
C MET A 120 -7.54 -5.36 13.46
N ARG A 121 -8.55 -6.03 12.91
CA ARG A 121 -8.65 -6.51 11.56
C ARG A 121 -8.49 -5.33 10.62
N PRO A 122 -7.36 -5.24 9.91
CA PRO A 122 -7.05 -4.03 9.18
C PRO A 122 -7.91 -3.90 7.93
N LYS A 123 -8.26 -2.66 7.55
CA LYS A 123 -8.97 -2.39 6.29
C LYS A 123 -7.97 -2.16 5.17
N HIS A 124 -7.96 -3.05 4.18
CA HIS A 124 -7.06 -2.97 3.05
C HIS A 124 -7.62 -2.10 1.90
N LYS A 125 -6.80 -1.21 1.36
CA LYS A 125 -7.07 -0.42 0.15
C LYS A 125 -5.87 -0.49 -0.79
N SER A 126 -6.10 -0.70 -2.09
CA SER A 126 -5.03 -0.70 -3.09
C SER A 126 -5.33 0.30 -4.21
N LYS A 127 -4.35 1.12 -4.59
CA LYS A 127 -4.43 2.03 -5.75
C LYS A 127 -3.32 1.69 -6.74
N ILE A 128 -3.65 1.55 -8.03
CA ILE A 128 -2.70 1.24 -9.12
C ILE A 128 -2.86 2.31 -10.21
N THR A 129 -1.77 2.73 -10.86
CA THR A 129 -1.81 3.66 -12.01
C THR A 129 -2.58 3.07 -13.20
N THR A 130 -3.17 3.93 -14.03
CA THR A 130 -3.97 3.48 -15.19
C THR A 130 -3.13 2.68 -16.19
N ILE A 131 -1.92 3.14 -16.50
CA ILE A 131 -0.99 2.42 -17.40
C ILE A 131 -0.68 1.03 -16.85
N ARG A 132 -0.37 0.92 -15.55
CA ARG A 132 -0.10 -0.39 -14.93
C ARG A 132 -1.33 -1.28 -14.88
N ARG A 133 -2.52 -0.70 -14.69
CA ARG A 133 -3.79 -1.44 -14.78
C ARG A 133 -3.98 -2.04 -16.17
N VAL A 134 -3.74 -1.27 -17.24
CA VAL A 134 -3.81 -1.75 -18.63
C VAL A 134 -2.78 -2.85 -18.88
N LYS A 135 -1.52 -2.67 -18.47
CA LYS A 135 -0.47 -3.69 -18.59
C LYS A 135 -0.84 -5.00 -17.87
N ASN A 136 -1.36 -4.91 -16.65
CA ASN A 136 -1.81 -6.07 -15.88
C ASN A 136 -2.98 -6.79 -16.56
N THR A 137 -3.94 -6.05 -17.10
CA THR A 137 -5.06 -6.61 -17.86
C THR A 137 -4.56 -7.31 -19.12
N GLY A 138 -3.67 -6.70 -19.90
CA GLY A 138 -3.08 -7.31 -21.09
C GLY A 138 -2.32 -8.62 -20.77
N ALA A 139 -1.50 -8.62 -19.72
CA ALA A 139 -0.80 -9.81 -19.26
C ALA A 139 -1.79 -10.92 -18.82
N LYS A 140 -2.90 -10.55 -18.16
CA LYS A 140 -3.95 -11.50 -17.78
C LYS A 140 -4.67 -12.07 -18.99
N ILE A 141 -5.02 -11.24 -19.98
CA ILE A 141 -5.64 -11.68 -21.24
C ILE A 141 -4.72 -12.66 -21.97
N LYS A 142 -3.43 -12.35 -22.12
CA LYS A 142 -2.45 -13.24 -22.77
C LYS A 142 -2.36 -14.60 -22.08
N ARG A 143 -2.31 -14.62 -20.74
CA ARG A 143 -2.29 -15.89 -19.98
C ARG A 143 -3.58 -16.69 -20.17
N THR A 144 -4.73 -16.02 -20.16
CA THR A 144 -6.03 -16.68 -20.37
C THR A 144 -6.17 -17.18 -21.80
N SER A 145 -5.75 -16.40 -22.80
CA SER A 145 -5.79 -16.81 -24.21
C SER A 145 -4.86 -17.99 -24.46
N SER A 146 -3.62 -17.97 -23.98
CA SER A 146 -2.71 -19.12 -24.06
C SER A 146 -3.33 -20.38 -23.43
N LYS A 147 -3.94 -20.25 -22.24
CA LYS A 147 -4.66 -21.37 -21.60
C LYS A 147 -5.83 -21.86 -22.46
N MET A 148 -6.61 -20.95 -23.04
CA MET A 148 -7.74 -21.28 -23.89
C MET A 148 -7.29 -21.97 -25.19
N PHE A 149 -6.23 -21.49 -25.84
CA PHE A 149 -5.63 -22.13 -27.02
C PHE A 149 -5.15 -23.54 -26.70
N THR A 150 -4.52 -23.75 -25.54
CA THR A 150 -4.12 -25.09 -25.09
C THR A 150 -5.35 -26.01 -24.90
N ILE A 151 -6.43 -25.50 -24.31
CA ILE A 151 -7.68 -26.25 -24.12
C ILE A 151 -8.33 -26.63 -25.46
N ILE A 152 -8.39 -25.69 -26.41
CA ILE A 152 -8.98 -25.90 -27.74
C ILE A 152 -8.14 -26.89 -28.56
N ARG A 153 -6.80 -26.78 -28.52
CA ARG A 153 -5.90 -27.69 -29.24
C ARG A 153 -5.85 -29.11 -28.66
N HIS A 154 -6.08 -29.26 -27.36
CA HIS A 154 -5.99 -30.55 -26.66
C HIS A 154 -7.24 -30.83 -25.80
N PRO A 155 -8.42 -31.03 -26.42
CA PRO A 155 -9.68 -31.18 -25.67
C PRO A 155 -9.65 -32.41 -24.73
N LYS A 156 -9.01 -33.52 -25.16
CA LYS A 156 -8.90 -34.78 -24.39
C LYS A 156 -7.93 -34.73 -23.21
N GLN A 157 -6.95 -33.82 -23.17
CA GLN A 157 -6.06 -33.64 -22.01
C GLN A 157 -6.68 -32.74 -20.93
N SER A 158 -7.50 -31.76 -21.33
CA SER A 158 -8.17 -30.84 -20.39
C SER A 158 -9.22 -31.54 -19.51
N THR A 159 -9.93 -32.54 -20.07
CA THR A 159 -10.91 -33.37 -19.35
C THR A 159 -10.23 -34.32 -18.36
N ARG A 160 -9.05 -34.87 -18.69
CA ARG A 160 -8.26 -35.72 -17.79
C ARG A 160 -7.74 -34.94 -16.58
N ALA A 161 -7.27 -33.70 -16.77
CA ALA A 161 -6.81 -32.83 -15.67
C ALA A 161 -7.95 -32.38 -14.73
N ARG A 162 -9.18 -32.20 -15.24
CA ARG A 162 -10.37 -31.94 -14.39
C ARG A 162 -10.78 -33.16 -13.56
N ARG A 163 -10.74 -34.36 -14.15
CA ARG A 163 -11.12 -35.62 -13.50
C ARG A 163 -10.16 -36.02 -12.36
N ILE A 164 -8.87 -35.69 -12.49
CA ILE A 164 -7.87 -35.91 -11.42
C ILE A 164 -8.08 -34.94 -10.24
N LYS A 165 -8.47 -33.68 -10.50
CA LYS A 165 -8.75 -32.70 -9.43
C LYS A 165 -10.05 -32.94 -8.67
N SER A 166 -11.07 -33.55 -9.30
CA SER A 166 -12.28 -33.97 -8.59
C SER A 166 -12.01 -35.21 -7.74
N SER A 167 -11.23 -36.17 -8.25
CA SER A 167 -10.85 -37.39 -7.50
C SER A 167 -10.03 -37.11 -6.23
N GLN A 168 -9.21 -36.05 -6.17
CA GLN A 168 -8.46 -35.69 -4.95
C GLN A 168 -9.29 -34.98 -3.88
N LYS A 169 -10.50 -34.50 -4.20
CA LYS A 169 -11.40 -33.90 -3.20
C LYS A 169 -12.23 -34.93 -2.45
N ASP A 170 -12.39 -36.13 -3.01
CA ASP A 170 -13.21 -37.20 -2.43
C ASP A 170 -12.37 -38.18 -1.58
N THR A 171 -11.07 -37.94 -1.40
CA THR A 171 -10.18 -38.79 -0.57
C THR A 171 -9.71 -38.10 0.72
N ILE A 172 -10.31 -36.96 1.07
CA ILE A 172 -10.11 -36.31 2.37
C ILE A 172 -11.49 -36.18 3.02
N GLN A 173 -12.02 -37.31 3.46
CA GLN A 173 -12.96 -37.42 4.58
C GLN A 173 -12.33 -38.35 5.61
#